data_AF-A0A0D9XXG8-F1
#
_entry.id   AF-A0A0D9XXG8-F1
#
_cell.length_a   1.000
_cell.length_b   1.000
_cell.length_c   1.000
_cell.angle_alpha   90.00
_cell.angle_beta   90.00
_cell.angle_gamma   90.00
#
_symmetry.space_group_name_H-M   'P 1'
#
loop_
_entity.id
_entity.type
_entity.pdbx_description
1 polymer ?
#
loop_
_entity_poly.entity_id
_entity_poly.type
_entity_poly.pdbx_seq_one_letter_code
_entity_poly.pdbx_strand_id
1 'polypeptide(L)'
;MASSLGQCFDMEVVEWEHKSKASMKMHACRHDARTAMLLGAARILQERHQEFFGRFGIVRAHPDIPNGTVVFLFQPGKEVGIGAKRMVEDDGVVDNVEAIFGFHVSVHLPTGMVGSRPGPMLAGASFFEAVIMGKGGHAASPHDSIDLFLAASSVVLALQSLVLLEVVTG
;
A
#
# COMPACT_ATOMS: atom_id res chain seq x y z
N MET A 1 -20.64 5.04 17.27
CA MET A 1 -20.56 5.32 15.83
C MET A 1 -19.12 5.10 15.41
N ALA A 2 -18.83 3.90 14.89
CA ALA A 2 -17.50 3.47 14.51
C ALA A 2 -17.52 3.16 13.00
N SER A 3 -16.35 3.27 12.34
CA SER A 3 -15.99 2.66 11.03
C SER A 3 -15.95 3.50 9.74
N SER A 4 -15.66 4.81 9.74
CA SER A 4 -15.39 5.56 8.49
C SER A 4 -13.92 5.91 8.23
N LEU A 5 -13.02 5.82 9.22
CA LEU A 5 -11.63 6.30 9.11
C LEU A 5 -10.67 5.39 8.31
N GLY A 6 -11.16 4.34 7.66
CA GLY A 6 -10.34 3.35 6.96
C GLY A 6 -10.70 3.09 5.51
N GLN A 7 -11.55 3.91 4.88
CA GLN A 7 -11.88 3.75 3.46
C GLN A 7 -11.19 4.85 2.64
N CYS A 8 -10.38 4.44 1.67
CA CYS A 8 -9.82 5.35 0.67
C CYS A 8 -10.98 5.81 -0.23
N PHE A 9 -11.47 7.03 -0.01
CA PHE A 9 -12.54 7.63 -0.81
C PHE A 9 -11.93 8.31 -2.03
N ASP A 10 -11.65 7.54 -3.07
CA ASP A 10 -11.26 8.06 -4.37
C ASP A 10 -12.44 8.00 -5.33
N MET A 11 -12.83 9.17 -5.86
CA MET A 11 -13.87 9.29 -6.87
C MET A 11 -13.25 9.16 -8.27
N GLU A 12 -13.79 8.23 -9.06
CA GLU A 12 -13.45 8.12 -10.47
C GLU A 12 -14.22 9.16 -11.30
N VAL A 13 -13.52 10.20 -11.74
CA VAL A 13 -14.09 11.31 -12.52
C VAL A 13 -13.96 11.11 -14.04
N VAL A 14 -13.23 10.09 -14.48
CA VAL A 14 -13.04 9.78 -15.90
C VAL A 14 -14.19 8.89 -16.39
N GLU A 15 -14.73 9.21 -17.56
CA GLU A 15 -15.74 8.39 -18.25
C GLU A 15 -15.06 7.44 -19.23
N TRP A 16 -15.21 6.13 -18.99
CA TRP A 16 -14.67 5.07 -19.84
C TRP A 16 -15.40 3.74 -19.60
N GLU A 17 -15.22 2.78 -20.50
CA GLU A 17 -15.97 1.51 -20.52
C GLU A 17 -15.81 0.66 -19.25
N HIS A 18 -14.61 0.70 -18.63
CA HIS A 18 -14.27 -0.12 -17.47
C HIS A 18 -14.27 0.66 -16.16
N LYS A 19 -14.96 1.80 -16.11
CA LYS A 19 -15.15 2.60 -14.89
C LYS A 19 -15.72 1.76 -13.76
N SER A 20 -15.28 2.06 -12.54
CA SER A 20 -15.85 1.50 -11.32
C SER A 20 -17.37 1.65 -11.30
N LYS A 21 -18.04 0.51 -11.06
CA LYS A 21 -19.49 0.46 -10.82
C LYS A 21 -19.86 0.74 -9.36
N ALA A 22 -18.86 0.81 -8.48
CA ALA A 22 -19.05 1.10 -7.07
C ALA A 22 -18.90 2.61 -6.82
N SER A 23 -19.97 3.23 -6.30
CA SER A 23 -19.97 4.67 -6.02
C SER A 23 -18.86 5.07 -5.05
N MET A 24 -18.14 6.16 -5.38
CA MET A 24 -17.02 6.72 -4.61
C MET A 24 -15.88 5.73 -4.32
N LYS A 25 -15.66 4.74 -5.20
CA LYS A 25 -14.55 3.80 -5.11
C LYS A 25 -13.84 3.69 -6.46
N MET A 26 -12.52 3.73 -6.43
CA MET A 26 -11.66 3.59 -7.60
C MET A 26 -10.41 2.81 -7.24
N HIS A 27 -9.85 2.04 -8.18
CA HIS A 27 -8.50 1.49 -8.05
C HIS A 27 -7.43 2.53 -8.42
N ALA A 28 -7.40 3.66 -7.69
CA ALA A 28 -6.50 4.78 -7.96
C ALA A 28 -5.01 4.42 -7.89
N CYS A 29 -4.66 3.44 -7.05
CA CYS A 29 -3.31 2.92 -6.89
C CYS A 29 -3.01 1.68 -7.77
N ARG A 30 -3.87 1.37 -8.74
CA ARG A 30 -3.70 0.28 -9.73
C ARG A 30 -3.54 -1.13 -9.11
N HIS A 31 -4.27 -1.41 -8.04
CA HIS A 31 -4.26 -2.72 -7.36
C HIS A 31 -4.94 -3.82 -8.20
N ASP A 32 -5.93 -3.44 -8.98
CA ASP A 32 -6.55 -4.24 -10.03
C ASP A 32 -5.53 -4.73 -11.06
N ALA A 33 -4.71 -3.82 -11.61
CA ALA A 33 -3.68 -4.16 -12.59
C ALA A 33 -2.67 -5.15 -12.00
N ARG A 34 -2.20 -4.91 -10.76
CA ARG A 34 -1.28 -5.83 -10.07
C ARG A 34 -1.90 -7.20 -9.83
N THR A 35 -3.16 -7.25 -9.43
CA THR A 35 -3.90 -8.50 -9.22
C THR A 35 -4.04 -9.27 -10.53
N ALA A 36 -4.43 -8.61 -11.62
CA ALA A 36 -4.54 -9.22 -12.95
C ALA A 36 -3.19 -9.74 -13.47
N MET A 37 -2.12 -8.96 -13.31
CA MET A 37 -0.77 -9.38 -13.69
C MET A 37 -0.29 -10.60 -12.90
N LEU A 38 -0.53 -10.64 -11.58
CA LEU A 38 -0.15 -11.78 -10.74
C LEU A 38 -0.95 -13.04 -11.09
N LEU A 39 -2.25 -12.91 -11.35
CA LEU A 39 -3.08 -14.02 -11.85
C LEU A 39 -2.59 -14.54 -13.21
N GLY A 40 -2.20 -13.65 -14.12
CA GLY A 40 -1.59 -14.01 -15.40
C GLY A 40 -0.28 -14.77 -15.23
N ALA A 41 0.59 -14.30 -14.34
CA ALA A 41 1.85 -14.98 -14.01
C ALA A 41 1.60 -16.38 -13.42
N ALA A 42 0.65 -16.50 -12.49
CA ALA A 42 0.28 -17.78 -11.88
C ALA A 42 -0.23 -18.78 -12.94
N ARG A 43 -1.08 -18.32 -13.85
CA ARG A 43 -1.57 -19.14 -14.97
C ARG A 43 -0.43 -19.61 -15.88
N ILE A 44 0.46 -18.71 -16.30
CA ILE A 44 1.58 -19.04 -17.20
C ILE A 44 2.53 -20.04 -16.52
N LEU A 45 2.86 -19.81 -15.25
CA LEU A 45 3.73 -20.72 -14.48
C LEU A 45 3.09 -22.09 -14.28
N GLN A 46 1.77 -22.15 -14.10
CA GLN A 46 1.03 -23.41 -14.01
C GLN A 46 0.99 -24.15 -15.34
N GLU A 47 0.73 -23.46 -16.45
CA GLU A 47 0.73 -24.03 -17.81
C GLU A 47 2.12 -24.55 -18.20
N ARG A 48 3.18 -23.86 -17.76
CA ARG A 48 4.58 -24.22 -18.02
C ARG A 48 5.25 -24.94 -16.85
N HIS A 49 4.48 -25.51 -15.94
CA HIS A 49 4.99 -26.11 -14.71
C HIS A 49 6.10 -27.15 -14.97
N GLN A 50 5.94 -27.99 -16.01
CA GLN A 50 6.94 -29.00 -16.34
C GLN A 50 8.28 -28.41 -16.79
N GLU A 51 8.27 -27.24 -17.46
CA GLU A 51 9.48 -26.57 -17.93
C GLU A 51 10.26 -25.93 -16.79
N PHE A 52 9.56 -25.45 -15.75
CA PHE A 52 10.18 -24.73 -14.63
C PHE A 52 10.49 -25.62 -13.42
N PHE A 53 9.58 -26.52 -13.06
CA PHE A 53 9.61 -27.30 -11.80
C PHE A 53 9.80 -28.81 -12.03
N GLY A 54 9.78 -29.25 -13.29
CA GLY A 54 9.94 -30.66 -13.65
C GLY A 54 8.76 -31.55 -13.23
N ARG A 55 8.85 -32.82 -13.65
CA ARG A 55 8.12 -33.97 -13.11
C ARG A 55 9.07 -35.17 -13.27
N PHE A 56 8.98 -36.16 -12.39
CA PHE A 56 9.73 -37.42 -12.43
C PHE A 56 9.80 -37.99 -13.87
N GLY A 57 10.89 -37.72 -14.61
CA GLY A 57 11.02 -38.10 -16.03
C GLY A 57 11.45 -36.97 -16.96
N ILE A 58 12.76 -36.87 -17.18
CA ILE A 58 13.45 -36.38 -18.40
C ILE A 58 12.85 -35.14 -19.09
N VAL A 59 12.70 -34.01 -18.39
CA VAL A 59 12.86 -32.67 -19.00
C VAL A 59 13.56 -31.79 -17.95
N ARG A 60 14.59 -31.06 -18.37
CA ARG A 60 15.46 -30.26 -17.50
C ARG A 60 14.63 -29.19 -16.78
N ALA A 61 14.45 -29.36 -15.47
CA ALA A 61 14.14 -28.23 -14.59
C ALA A 61 15.23 -27.17 -14.78
N HIS A 62 14.88 -25.88 -14.68
CA HIS A 62 15.85 -24.80 -14.78
C HIS A 62 17.02 -25.09 -13.80
N PRO A 63 18.30 -25.06 -14.24
CA PRO A 63 19.42 -25.55 -13.44
C PRO A 63 19.54 -24.86 -12.07
N ASP A 64 18.99 -23.65 -11.93
CA ASP A 64 19.02 -22.87 -10.70
C ASP A 64 17.89 -23.21 -9.70
N ILE A 65 16.78 -23.86 -10.11
CA ILE A 65 15.61 -24.10 -9.24
C ILE A 65 14.94 -25.47 -9.48
N PRO A 66 15.65 -26.59 -9.26
CA PRO A 66 15.13 -27.92 -9.58
C PRO A 66 13.98 -28.42 -8.68
N ASN A 67 13.63 -27.74 -7.59
CA ASN A 67 12.54 -28.08 -6.65
C ASN A 67 11.95 -26.85 -5.93
N GLY A 68 11.83 -25.71 -6.62
CA GLY A 68 11.32 -24.48 -6.00
C GLY A 68 9.80 -24.47 -5.83
N THR A 69 9.31 -23.87 -4.75
CA THR A 69 7.88 -23.54 -4.58
C THR A 69 7.68 -22.06 -4.83
N VAL A 70 6.72 -21.70 -5.69
CA VAL A 70 6.30 -20.31 -5.88
C VAL A 70 4.97 -20.10 -5.16
N VAL A 71 4.96 -19.19 -4.20
CA VAL A 71 3.76 -18.80 -3.45
C VAL A 71 3.24 -17.47 -3.99
N PHE A 72 1.98 -17.44 -4.41
CA PHE A 72 1.33 -16.22 -4.90
C PHE A 72 0.56 -15.54 -3.75
N LEU A 73 0.99 -14.34 -3.36
CA LEU A 73 0.40 -13.59 -2.26
C LEU A 73 -0.51 -12.47 -2.77
N PHE A 74 -1.83 -12.63 -2.55
CA PHE A 74 -2.83 -11.61 -2.88
C PHE A 74 -3.14 -10.77 -1.64
N GLN A 75 -2.28 -9.79 -1.36
CA GLN A 75 -2.37 -8.98 -0.14
C GLN A 75 -3.57 -8.01 -0.15
N PRO A 76 -4.52 -8.12 0.80
CA PRO A 76 -5.58 -7.12 0.97
C PRO A 76 -5.08 -5.89 1.74
N GLY A 77 -5.86 -4.80 1.75
CA GLY A 77 -5.70 -3.73 2.74
C GLY A 77 -4.34 -2.99 2.75
N LYS A 78 -3.65 -2.88 1.61
CA LYS A 78 -2.37 -2.13 1.52
C LYS A 78 -2.54 -0.65 1.89
N GLU A 79 -3.62 0.01 1.45
CA GLU A 79 -3.77 1.47 1.66
C GLU A 79 -3.99 1.87 3.12
N VAL A 80 -4.53 0.95 3.93
CA VAL A 80 -4.69 1.14 5.37
C VAL A 80 -3.53 0.56 6.18
N GLY A 81 -2.52 -0.01 5.52
CA GLY A 81 -1.29 -0.49 6.16
C GLY A 81 -1.42 -1.76 7.01
N ILE A 82 -2.53 -2.50 6.97
CA ILE A 82 -2.76 -3.65 7.87
C ILE A 82 -2.49 -5.01 7.20
N GLY A 83 -2.54 -5.09 5.87
CA GLY A 83 -2.60 -6.35 5.14
C GLY A 83 -1.38 -7.26 5.33
N ALA A 84 -0.20 -6.73 5.05
CA ALA A 84 1.04 -7.51 5.08
C ALA A 84 1.32 -8.03 6.49
N LYS A 85 1.14 -7.18 7.51
CA LYS A 85 1.33 -7.56 8.91
C LYS A 85 0.47 -8.76 9.29
N ARG A 86 -0.84 -8.74 8.97
CA ARG A 86 -1.76 -9.85 9.25
C ARG A 86 -1.36 -11.13 8.52
N MET A 87 -1.05 -11.05 7.22
CA MET A 87 -0.65 -12.24 6.47
C MET A 87 0.64 -12.89 7.01
N VAL A 88 1.56 -12.08 7.55
CA VAL A 88 2.80 -12.59 8.14
C VAL A 88 2.53 -13.16 9.54
N GLU A 89 1.87 -12.39 10.42
CA GLU A 89 1.71 -12.76 11.83
C GLU A 89 0.61 -13.81 12.08
N ASP A 90 -0.52 -13.69 11.37
CA ASP A 90 -1.70 -14.54 11.61
C ASP A 90 -1.66 -15.81 10.74
N ASP A 91 -1.19 -15.69 9.49
CA ASP A 91 -1.27 -16.77 8.49
C ASP A 91 0.08 -17.46 8.19
N GLY A 92 1.22 -16.91 8.67
CA GLY A 92 2.55 -17.49 8.49
C GLY A 92 3.00 -17.62 7.02
N VAL A 93 2.47 -16.79 6.11
CA VAL A 93 2.61 -17.01 4.65
C VAL A 93 4.05 -16.89 4.12
N VAL A 94 4.97 -16.36 4.93
CA VAL A 94 6.38 -16.17 4.57
C VAL A 94 7.35 -17.04 5.37
N ASP A 95 6.85 -17.90 6.26
CA ASP A 95 7.70 -18.68 7.19
C ASP A 95 8.70 -19.61 6.48
N ASN A 96 8.34 -20.08 5.28
CA ASN A 96 9.17 -20.97 4.45
C ASN A 96 9.51 -20.34 3.09
N VAL A 97 9.67 -19.00 3.03
CA VAL A 97 9.98 -18.27 1.80
C VAL A 97 11.42 -17.74 1.85
N GLU A 98 12.24 -18.13 0.87
CA GLU A 98 13.64 -17.68 0.76
C GLU A 98 13.78 -16.26 0.20
N ALA A 99 12.85 -15.86 -0.67
CA ALA A 99 12.85 -14.55 -1.31
C ALA A 99 11.42 -14.11 -1.62
N ILE A 100 11.15 -12.82 -1.42
CA ILE A 100 9.86 -12.19 -1.75
C ILE A 100 10.08 -11.12 -2.81
N PHE A 101 9.22 -11.13 -3.83
CA PHE A 101 9.22 -10.15 -4.90
C PHE A 101 7.91 -9.39 -4.90
N GLY A 102 7.98 -8.08 -5.11
CA GLY A 102 6.82 -7.22 -5.25
C GLY A 102 7.12 -6.08 -6.22
N PHE A 103 6.09 -5.59 -6.88
CA PHE A 103 6.20 -4.44 -7.78
C PHE A 103 5.01 -3.51 -7.62
N HIS A 104 5.21 -2.27 -8.07
CA HIS A 104 4.18 -1.24 -8.15
C HIS A 104 4.13 -0.70 -9.58
N VAL A 105 2.93 -0.51 -10.12
CA VAL A 105 2.79 0.18 -11.40
C VAL A 105 3.02 1.67 -11.15
N SER A 106 4.07 2.23 -11.76
CA SER A 106 4.41 3.64 -11.63
C SER A 106 3.83 4.45 -12.78
N VAL A 107 3.35 5.66 -12.47
CA VAL A 107 2.97 6.66 -13.49
C VAL A 107 4.15 7.55 -13.92
N HIS A 108 5.28 7.43 -13.22
CA HIS A 108 6.47 8.25 -13.44
C HIS A 108 7.52 7.57 -14.32
N LEU A 109 7.31 6.30 -14.68
CA LEU A 109 8.18 5.56 -15.58
C LEU A 109 7.49 5.34 -16.93
N PRO A 110 8.22 5.48 -18.06
CA PRO A 110 7.68 5.10 -19.36
C PRO A 110 7.23 3.64 -19.39
N THR A 111 6.17 3.36 -20.15
CA THR A 111 5.68 2.00 -20.37
C THR A 111 6.79 1.10 -20.92
N GLY A 112 6.90 -0.12 -20.38
CA GLY A 112 7.93 -1.08 -20.75
C GLY A 112 9.23 -0.95 -19.96
N MET A 113 9.36 0.03 -19.06
CA MET A 113 10.51 0.16 -18.17
C MET A 113 10.24 -0.44 -16.79
N VAL A 114 11.29 -1.01 -16.19
CA VAL A 114 11.32 -1.48 -14.81
C VAL A 114 12.45 -0.75 -14.09
N GLY A 115 12.12 -0.07 -12.99
CA GLY A 115 13.09 0.57 -12.11
C GLY A 115 13.23 -0.20 -10.81
N SER A 116 14.47 -0.38 -10.33
CA SER A 116 14.77 -0.97 -9.03
C SER A 116 16.06 -0.39 -8.47
N ARG A 117 16.30 -0.55 -7.17
CA ARG A 117 17.58 -0.23 -6.53
C ARG A 117 17.81 -1.10 -5.29
N PRO A 118 19.07 -1.37 -4.92
CA PRO A 118 19.36 -1.96 -3.62
C PRO A 118 19.09 -0.97 -2.48
N GLY A 119 18.86 -1.52 -1.27
CA GLY A 119 18.65 -0.73 -0.06
C GLY A 119 17.24 -0.15 0.10
N PRO A 120 17.02 0.73 1.10
CA PRO A 120 15.69 1.21 1.49
C PRO A 120 15.03 2.01 0.37
N MET A 121 13.98 1.52 -0.30
CA MET A 121 13.43 2.12 -1.53
C MET A 121 12.41 3.25 -1.30
N LEU A 122 11.58 3.12 -0.27
CA LEU A 122 10.47 4.02 0.07
C LEU A 122 10.59 4.50 1.52
N ALA A 123 9.87 5.57 1.87
CA ALA A 123 9.79 6.07 3.24
C ALA A 123 8.88 5.17 4.11
N GLY A 124 9.23 5.06 5.40
CA GLY A 124 8.31 4.55 6.40
C GLY A 124 7.18 5.55 6.66
N ALA A 125 5.97 5.06 6.90
CA ALA A 125 4.82 5.89 7.21
C ALA A 125 4.13 5.37 8.48
N SER A 126 3.61 6.30 9.28
CA SER A 126 2.80 6.01 10.46
C SER A 126 1.70 7.05 10.61
N PHE A 127 0.67 6.71 11.36
CA PHE A 127 -0.45 7.61 11.66
C PHE A 127 -0.47 7.86 13.17
N PHE A 128 -0.82 9.07 13.56
CA PHE A 128 -1.10 9.43 14.94
C PHE A 128 -2.40 10.22 15.02
N GLU A 129 -3.04 10.16 16.19
CA GLU A 129 -4.24 10.94 16.50
C GLU A 129 -3.91 11.88 17.66
N ALA A 130 -4.25 13.16 17.51
CA ALA A 130 -4.09 14.17 18.55
C ALA A 130 -5.45 14.80 18.86
N VAL A 131 -5.86 14.71 20.12
CA VAL A 131 -7.14 15.27 20.58
C VAL A 131 -6.87 16.58 21.31
N ILE A 132 -7.35 17.69 20.76
CA ILE A 132 -7.22 19.02 21.37
C ILE A 132 -8.52 19.32 22.13
N MET A 133 -8.40 19.55 23.43
CA MET A 133 -9.53 19.85 24.31
C MET A 133 -9.45 21.30 24.81
N GLY A 134 -10.60 21.93 24.94
CA GLY A 134 -10.73 23.32 25.34
C GLY A 134 -12.00 23.55 26.14
N LYS A 135 -12.25 24.81 26.49
CA LYS A 135 -13.43 25.25 27.24
C LYS A 135 -14.30 26.10 26.32
N GLY A 136 -15.56 25.70 26.11
CA GLY A 136 -16.53 26.51 25.38
C GLY A 136 -16.93 27.78 26.16
N GLY A 137 -17.40 28.79 25.45
CA GLY A 137 -17.92 30.03 26.04
C GLY A 137 -18.70 30.85 25.02
N HIS A 138 -19.21 32.00 25.45
CA HIS A 138 -19.97 32.88 24.56
C HIS A 138 -19.02 33.57 23.57
N ALA A 139 -19.37 33.59 22.28
CA ALA A 139 -18.49 34.11 21.23
C ALA A 139 -18.10 35.59 21.42
N ALA A 140 -18.95 36.40 22.08
CA ALA A 140 -18.65 37.80 22.41
C ALA A 140 -17.80 37.98 23.68
N SER A 141 -17.46 36.89 24.38
CA SER A 141 -16.66 36.90 25.62
C SER A 141 -15.51 35.88 25.51
N PRO A 142 -14.56 36.09 24.58
CA PRO A 142 -13.54 35.10 24.26
C PRO A 142 -12.61 34.75 25.42
N HIS A 143 -12.46 35.66 26.40
CA HIS A 143 -11.64 35.45 27.60
C HIS A 143 -12.19 34.34 28.54
N ASP A 144 -13.46 33.97 28.41
CA ASP A 144 -14.06 32.89 29.21
C ASP A 144 -13.92 31.50 28.56
N SER A 145 -13.41 31.46 27.33
CA SER A 145 -13.28 30.28 26.47
C SER A 145 -11.83 30.00 26.05
N ILE A 146 -11.59 28.77 25.57
CA ILE A 146 -10.38 28.41 24.84
C ILE A 146 -10.76 28.23 23.37
N ASP A 147 -10.16 29.03 22.50
CA ASP A 147 -10.36 28.90 21.06
C ASP A 147 -9.63 27.68 20.50
N LEU A 148 -10.39 26.61 20.26
CA LEU A 148 -9.87 25.36 19.69
C LEU A 148 -9.44 25.50 18.24
N PHE A 149 -10.02 26.42 17.45
CA PHE A 149 -9.62 26.64 16.07
C PHE A 149 -8.25 27.31 16.01
N LEU A 150 -8.02 28.29 16.87
CA LEU A 150 -6.73 28.94 16.98
C LEU A 150 -5.66 27.93 17.45
N ALA A 151 -5.94 27.16 18.51
CA ALA A 151 -5.02 26.14 19.01
C ALA A 151 -4.68 25.07 17.95
N ALA A 152 -5.69 24.53 17.25
CA ALA A 152 -5.48 23.56 16.19
C ALA A 152 -4.67 24.14 15.03
N SER A 153 -4.97 25.37 14.61
CA SER A 153 -4.22 26.05 13.54
C SER A 153 -2.76 26.24 13.92
N SER A 154 -2.47 26.63 15.16
CA SER A 154 -1.09 26.75 15.65
C SER A 154 -0.36 25.41 15.67
N VAL A 155 -1.02 24.32 16.06
CA VAL A 155 -0.43 22.96 16.02
C VAL A 155 -0.09 22.58 14.59
N VAL A 156 -0.99 22.80 13.63
CA VAL A 156 -0.73 22.51 12.20
C VAL A 156 0.51 23.26 11.70
N LEU A 157 0.63 24.55 12.01
CA LEU A 157 1.79 25.36 11.61
C LEU A 157 3.09 24.88 12.28
N ALA A 158 3.03 24.51 13.56
CA ALA A 158 4.19 23.96 14.27
C ALA A 158 4.65 22.62 13.66
N LEU A 159 3.72 21.74 13.29
CA LEU A 159 4.03 20.47 12.65
C LEU A 159 4.70 20.66 11.27
N GLN A 160 4.28 21.66 10.49
CA GLN A 160 4.96 21.99 9.22
C GLN A 160 6.42 22.40 9.43
N SER A 161 6.73 23.04 10.57
CA SER A 161 8.10 23.44 10.89
C SER A 161 9.01 22.26 11.18
N LEU A 162 8.48 21.13 11.69
CA LEU A 162 9.26 19.91 11.91
C LEU A 162 9.73 19.29 10.59
N VAL A 163 8.84 19.21 9.60
CA VAL A 163 9.16 18.66 8.27
C VAL A 163 10.27 19.44 7.57
N LEU A 164 10.30 20.77 7.74
CA LEU A 164 11.32 21.63 7.15
C LEU A 164 12.71 21.46 7.79
N LEU A 165 12.77 21.00 9.04
CA LEU A 165 14.02 20.78 9.78
C LEU A 165 14.56 19.35 9.63
N GLU A 166 13.70 18.39 9.26
CA GLU A 166 14.05 16.98 9.05
C GLU A 166 14.52 16.64 7.63
N VAL A 167 14.84 17.63 6.78
CA VAL A 167 15.58 17.36 5.53
C VAL A 167 17.01 16.97 5.90
N VAL A 168 17.19 15.73 6.33
CA VAL A 168 18.47 15.04 6.40
C VAL A 168 18.89 14.84 4.95
N THR A 169 19.79 15.70 4.49
CA THR A 169 20.55 15.49 3.26
C THR A 169 21.31 14.18 3.38
N GLY A 170 20.90 13.17 2.62
CA GLY A 170 21.59 11.90 2.43
C GLY A 170 22.00 11.73 0.99
#